data_AF-A0A5J6VSG4-F1
#
_entry.id   AF-A0A5J6VSG4-F1
#
_cell.length_a   1.000
_cell.length_b   1.000
_cell.length_c   1.000
_cell.angle_alpha   90.00
_cell.angle_beta   90.00
_cell.angle_gamma   90.00
#
_symmetry.space_group_name_H-M   'P 1'
#
loop_
_entity.id
_entity.type
_entity.pdbx_description
1 polymer ?
#
loop_
_entity_poly.entity_id
_entity_poly.type
_entity_poly.pdbx_seq_one_letter_code
_entity_poly.pdbx_strand_id
1 'polypeptide(L)'
;MRRSTIILALLITASLFGIVAARQNTRSQFIALQEAQARHFALDNRWGQLELEQATLASNARVGDIARQKLGLSAPKSNQIIMVRTR
;
A
#
# COMPACT_ATOMS: atom_id res chain seq x y z
N MET A 1 -33.87 -19.31 -49.54
CA MET A 1 -33.37 -18.26 -48.61
C MET A 1 -32.67 -17.17 -49.39
N ARG A 2 -32.98 -15.89 -49.12
CA ARG A 2 -32.32 -14.75 -49.78
C ARG A 2 -30.84 -14.72 -49.36
N ARG A 3 -29.91 -14.56 -50.31
CA ARG A 3 -28.45 -14.55 -50.05
C ARG A 3 -28.06 -13.60 -48.91
N SER A 4 -28.78 -12.48 -48.77
CA SER A 4 -28.61 -11.51 -47.69
C SER A 4 -28.78 -12.10 -46.29
N THR A 5 -29.69 -13.05 -46.09
CA THR A 5 -29.95 -13.67 -44.79
C THR A 5 -28.79 -14.55 -44.34
N ILE A 6 -28.17 -15.28 -45.27
CA ILE A 6 -27.02 -16.14 -44.99
C ILE A 6 -25.80 -15.29 -44.62
N ILE A 7 -25.57 -14.19 -45.33
CA ILE A 7 -24.48 -13.25 -45.05
C ILE A 7 -24.67 -12.62 -43.66
N LEU A 8 -25.88 -12.19 -43.32
CA LEU A 8 -26.16 -11.61 -42.00
C LEU A 8 -25.93 -12.62 -40.87
N ALA A 9 -26.39 -13.87 -41.06
CA ALA A 9 -26.18 -14.93 -40.08
C ALA A 9 -24.68 -15.17 -39.84
N LEU A 10 -23.88 -15.25 -40.90
CA LEU A 10 -22.43 -15.41 -40.82
C LEU A 10 -21.75 -14.25 -40.07
N LEU A 11 -22.15 -13.01 -40.35
CA LEU A 11 -21.60 -11.83 -39.67
C LEU A 11 -21.92 -11.84 -38.17
N ILE A 12 -23.15 -12.19 -37.79
CA ILE A 12 -23.56 -12.30 -36.39
C ILE A 12 -22.75 -13.39 -35.69
N THR A 13 -22.62 -14.56 -36.31
CA THR A 13 -21.84 -15.67 -35.75
C THR A 13 -20.37 -15.28 -35.56
N ALA A 14 -19.74 -14.63 -36.55
CA ALA A 14 -18.37 -14.15 -36.44
C ALA A 14 -18.20 -13.13 -35.30
N SER A 15 -19.15 -12.19 -35.16
CA SER A 15 -19.16 -11.22 -34.06
C SER A 15 -19.26 -11.88 -32.69
N LEU A 16 -20.15 -12.88 -32.54
CA LEU A 16 -20.30 -13.63 -31.29
C LEU A 16 -18.99 -14.33 -30.89
N PHE A 17 -18.31 -14.99 -31.83
CA PHE A 17 -17.01 -15.60 -31.56
C PHE A 17 -15.95 -14.57 -31.16
N GLY A 18 -15.91 -13.41 -31.85
CA GLY A 18 -15.02 -12.31 -31.52
C GLY A 18 -15.22 -11.80 -30.08
N ILE A 19 -16.47 -11.63 -29.65
CA ILE A 19 -16.82 -11.20 -28.29
C ILE A 19 -16.37 -12.23 -27.25
N VAL A 20 -16.60 -13.52 -27.49
CA VAL A 20 -16.19 -14.58 -26.56
C VAL A 20 -14.67 -14.64 -26.42
N ALA A 21 -13.93 -14.53 -27.53
CA ALA A 21 -12.47 -14.51 -27.53
C ALA A 21 -11.93 -13.27 -26.79
N ALA A 22 -12.49 -12.09 -27.07
CA ALA A 22 -12.11 -10.86 -26.38
C ALA A 22 -12.36 -10.97 -24.87
N ARG A 23 -13.53 -11.50 -24.48
CA ARG A 23 -13.91 -11.69 -23.07
C ARG A 23 -12.95 -12.63 -22.33
N GLN A 24 -12.50 -13.70 -22.98
CA GLN A 24 -11.54 -14.62 -22.38
C GLN A 24 -10.19 -13.95 -22.12
N ASN A 25 -9.71 -13.13 -23.07
CA ASN A 25 -8.45 -12.41 -22.91
C ASN A 25 -8.53 -11.32 -21.83
N THR A 26 -9.67 -10.63 -21.72
CA THR A 26 -9.89 -9.65 -20.65
C THR A 26 -9.85 -10.29 -19.27
N ARG A 27 -10.38 -11.52 -19.11
CA ARG A 27 -10.38 -12.21 -17.82
C ARG A 27 -8.98 -12.50 -17.30
N SER A 28 -8.08 -13.02 -18.14
CA SER A 28 -6.71 -13.34 -17.71
C SER A 28 -5.94 -12.07 -17.33
N GLN A 29 -6.03 -11.02 -18.16
CA GLN A 29 -5.39 -9.73 -17.90
C GLN A 29 -5.91 -9.08 -16.62
N PHE A 30 -7.23 -9.16 -16.38
CA PHE A 30 -7.86 -8.61 -15.19
C PHE A 30 -7.42 -9.36 -13.91
N ILE A 31 -7.30 -10.68 -13.96
CA ILE A 31 -6.79 -11.46 -12.81
C ILE A 31 -5.35 -11.07 -12.48
N ALA A 32 -4.48 -10.98 -13.49
CA ALA A 32 -3.09 -10.57 -13.28
C ALA A 32 -2.99 -9.16 -12.66
N LEU A 33 -3.85 -8.24 -13.10
CA LEU A 33 -3.95 -6.90 -12.52
C LEU A 33 -4.39 -6.96 -11.05
N GLN A 34 -5.44 -7.74 -10.74
CA GLN A 34 -5.93 -7.89 -9.37
C GLN A 34 -4.86 -8.46 -8.43
N GLU A 35 -4.09 -9.45 -8.87
CA GLU A 35 -2.98 -10.03 -8.08
C GLU A 35 -1.86 -9.02 -7.83
N ALA A 36 -1.49 -8.22 -8.82
CA ALA A 36 -0.50 -7.15 -8.63
C ALA A 36 -1.00 -6.08 -7.65
N GLN A 37 -2.26 -5.68 -7.78
CA GLN A 37 -2.90 -4.71 -6.89
C GLN A 37 -2.96 -5.22 -5.44
N ALA A 38 -3.33 -6.48 -5.23
CA ALA A 38 -3.37 -7.11 -3.91
C ALA A 38 -1.99 -7.14 -3.24
N ARG A 39 -0.92 -7.42 -4.01
CA ARG A 39 0.46 -7.36 -3.52
C ARG A 39 0.87 -5.95 -3.11
N HIS A 40 0.50 -4.95 -3.90
CA HIS A 40 0.77 -3.55 -3.57
C HIS A 40 0.12 -3.15 -2.24
N PHE A 41 -1.18 -3.43 -2.08
CA PHE A 41 -1.90 -3.12 -0.84
C PHE A 41 -1.32 -3.84 0.38
N ALA A 42 -0.90 -5.10 0.24
CA ALA A 42 -0.25 -5.83 1.32
C ALA A 42 1.07 -5.17 1.75
N LEU A 43 1.87 -4.70 0.78
CA LEU A 43 3.12 -4.01 1.04
C LEU A 43 2.91 -2.65 1.70
N ASP A 44 1.96 -1.85 1.21
CA ASP A 44 1.60 -0.56 1.80
C ASP A 44 1.16 -0.68 3.26
N ASN A 45 0.32 -1.68 3.55
CA ASN A 45 -0.12 -1.95 4.92
C ASN A 45 1.06 -2.31 5.83
N ARG A 46 1.97 -3.17 5.36
CA ARG A 46 3.16 -3.53 6.15
C ARG A 46 4.08 -2.34 6.34
N TRP A 47 4.25 -1.51 5.31
CA TRP A 47 5.02 -0.29 5.40
C TRP A 47 4.44 0.67 6.45
N GLY A 48 3.13 0.92 6.42
CA GLY A 48 2.46 1.74 7.42
C GLY A 48 2.62 1.19 8.83
N GLN A 49 2.54 -0.14 9.01
CA GLN A 49 2.81 -0.76 10.30
C GLN A 49 4.26 -0.54 10.76
N LEU A 50 5.24 -0.72 9.87
CA LEU A 50 6.65 -0.46 10.17
C LEU A 50 6.91 1.01 10.51
N GLU A 51 6.21 1.94 9.87
CA GLU A 51 6.31 3.36 10.17
C GLU A 51 5.78 3.68 11.58
N LEU A 52 4.67 3.07 11.98
CA LEU A 52 4.15 3.17 13.34
C LEU A 52 5.07 2.50 14.38
N GLU A 53 5.64 1.34 14.06
CA GLU A 53 6.67 0.68 14.87
C GLU A 53 7.88 1.60 15.06
N GLN A 54 8.37 2.24 14.00
CA GLN A 54 9.48 3.20 14.05
C GLN A 54 9.14 4.45 14.85
N ALA A 55 7.95 5.03 14.66
CA ALA A 55 7.49 6.17 15.45
C ALA A 55 7.43 5.83 16.96
N THR A 56 7.08 4.59 17.30
CA THR A 56 7.07 4.09 18.68
C THR A 56 8.49 3.89 19.23
N LEU A 57 9.43 3.42 18.40
CA LEU A 57 10.84 3.23 18.78
C LEU A 57 11.62 4.55 18.87
N ALA A 58 11.27 5.53 18.03
CA ALA A 58 11.78 6.90 18.03
C ALA A 58 11.06 7.81 19.04
N SER A 59 9.98 7.31 19.67
CA SER A 59 9.30 8.03 20.74
C SER A 59 10.31 8.35 21.86
N ASN A 60 10.38 9.63 22.22
CA ASN A 60 11.22 10.18 23.27
C ASN A 60 11.17 9.41 24.61
N ALA A 61 10.12 8.60 24.82
CA ALA A 61 10.00 7.66 25.94
C ALA A 61 11.19 6.69 26.04
N ARG A 62 11.62 6.06 24.93
CA ARG A 62 12.74 5.09 24.96
C ARG A 62 14.08 5.77 25.22
N VAL A 63 14.27 6.98 24.68
CA VAL A 63 15.46 7.81 24.96
C VAL A 63 15.50 8.19 26.44
N GLY A 64 14.36 8.59 27.01
CA GLY A 64 14.22 8.91 28.44
C GLY A 64 14.48 7.72 29.37
N ASP A 65 14.04 6.51 28.98
CA ASP A 65 14.28 5.29 29.75
C ASP A 65 15.74 4.85 29.68
N ILE A 66 16.38 4.92 28.50
CA ILE A 66 17.81 4.64 28.36
C ILE A 66 18.63 5.66 29.16
N ALA A 67 18.26 6.95 29.11
CA ALA A 67 18.90 8.00 29.89
C ALA A 67 18.80 7.72 31.40
N ARG A 68 17.63 7.32 31.90
CA ARG A 68 17.44 6.97 33.32
C ARG A 68 18.13 5.67 33.72
N GLN A 69 17.92 4.58 32.96
CA GLN A 69 18.37 3.25 33.36
C GLN A 69 19.84 2.95 33.03
N LYS A 70 20.33 3.35 31.85
CA LYS A 70 21.71 3.07 31.44
C LYS A 70 22.69 4.17 31.81
N LEU A 71 22.25 5.42 31.77
CA LEU A 71 23.11 6.58 32.04
C LEU A 71 22.89 7.19 33.43
N GLY A 72 21.90 6.69 34.21
CA GLY A 72 21.61 7.19 35.56
C GLY A 72 21.08 8.62 35.59
N LEU A 73 20.66 9.18 34.44
CA LEU A 73 20.25 10.57 34.32
C LEU A 73 18.89 10.78 34.98
N SER A 74 18.81 11.76 35.88
CA SER A 74 17.58 12.22 36.53
C SER A 74 17.18 13.59 35.99
N ALA A 75 15.89 13.90 35.96
CA ALA A 75 15.46 15.27 35.62
C ALA A 75 16.08 16.27 36.62
N PRO A 76 16.70 17.37 36.15
CA PRO A 76 17.32 18.34 37.03
C PRO A 76 16.26 19.01 37.91
N LYS A 77 16.60 19.23 39.19
CA LYS A 77 15.71 19.97 40.11
C LYS A 77 15.63 21.43 39.66
N SER A 78 14.53 22.11 39.98
CA SER A 78 14.27 23.51 39.58
C SER A 78 15.44 24.48 39.90
N ASN A 79 16.21 24.21 40.97
CA ASN A 79 17.38 25.04 41.33
C ASN A 79 18.64 24.83 40.47
N GLN A 80 18.64 23.85 39.56
CA GLN A 80 19.80 23.46 38.73
C GLN A 80 19.65 23.93 37.27
N ILE A 81 18.52 24.57 36.94
CA ILE A 81 18.22 25.04 35.59
C ILE A 81 18.71 26.48 35.47
N ILE A 82 19.76 26.69 34.67
CA ILE A 82 20.32 28.03 34.40
C ILE A 82 20.02 28.40 32.95
N MET A 83 19.27 29.49 32.75
CA MET A 83 18.90 29.95 31.42
C MET A 83 20.03 30.80 30.83
N VAL A 84 20.73 30.25 29.84
CA VAL A 84 21.78 30.98 29.12
C VAL A 84 21.13 31.77 27.99
N ARG A 85 21.24 33.10 28.02
CA ARG A 85 20.79 33.97 26.93
C ARG A 85 21.80 33.88 25.79
N THR A 86 21.45 33.18 24.72
CA THR A 86 22.20 33.25 23.46
C THR A 86 22.06 34.68 22.90
N ARG A 87 23.21 35.29 22.62
CA ARG A 87 23.34 36.68 22.20
C ARG A 87 22.93 36.90 20.75
#